data_AF-A0A2D2DMY1-F1
#
_entry.id   AF-A0A2D2DMY1-F1
#
_cell.length_a   1.000
_cell.length_b   1.000
_cell.length_c   1.000
_cell.angle_alpha   90.00
_cell.angle_beta   90.00
_cell.angle_gamma   90.00
#
_symmetry.space_group_name_H-M   'P 1'
#
loop_
_entity.id
_entity.type
_entity.pdbx_description
1 polymer ?
#
loop_
_entity_poly.entity_id
_entity_poly.type
_entity_poly.pdbx_seq_one_letter_code
_entity_poly.pdbx_strand_id
1 'polypeptide(L)'
;MLTATYTLVALSVEQAKLRAQVQALQKLLHSTFAHQNALAAGQVGAACETVKRLYENCHWRKIDMFLVPAIRKASPAADRLLLDLEELGRAAADAVGVLVVRLGFQALDTYASVAQFCAALEAFCSATLKRLEREEHELFPVARAVISGEAWFSIANEMLAQDAYVQERKPSRQAIVLSRRGNDGEHERMDGGVERRFSPHFAH
;
A
#
# COMPACT_ATOMS: atom_id res chain seq x y z
N MET A 1 -25.49 5.79 20.71
CA MET A 1 -24.31 6.67 20.64
C MET A 1 -23.85 6.72 19.17
N LEU A 2 -24.15 7.81 18.45
CA LEU A 2 -24.05 7.87 16.98
C LEU A 2 -22.60 7.90 16.46
N THR A 3 -21.72 8.64 17.14
CA THR A 3 -20.30 8.79 16.76
C THR A 3 -19.58 7.44 16.65
N ALA A 4 -19.74 6.58 17.67
CA ALA A 4 -19.19 5.22 17.66
C ALA A 4 -19.64 4.43 16.42
N THR A 5 -20.93 4.50 16.06
CA THR A 5 -21.46 3.80 14.88
C THR A 5 -20.83 4.32 13.59
N TYR A 6 -20.77 5.64 13.39
CA TYR A 6 -20.19 6.21 12.17
C TYR A 6 -18.70 5.94 12.06
N THR A 7 -17.95 6.06 13.15
CA THR A 7 -16.52 5.74 13.18
C THR A 7 -16.27 4.27 12.83
N LEU A 8 -17.00 3.34 13.44
CA LEU A 8 -16.85 1.91 13.15
C LEU A 8 -17.21 1.58 11.70
N VAL A 9 -18.28 2.18 11.14
CA VAL A 9 -18.63 1.98 9.73
C VAL A 9 -17.53 2.49 8.80
N ALA A 10 -16.96 3.67 9.07
CA ALA A 10 -15.85 4.20 8.29
C ALA A 10 -14.64 3.25 8.32
N LEU A 11 -14.29 2.72 9.49
CA LEU A 11 -13.21 1.74 9.63
C LEU A 11 -13.50 0.43 8.89
N SER A 12 -14.73 -0.09 8.93
CA SER A 12 -15.13 -1.28 8.17
C SER A 12 -14.98 -1.07 6.66
N VAL A 13 -15.26 0.13 6.14
CA VAL A 13 -15.05 0.43 4.71
C VAL A 13 -13.56 0.41 4.36
N GLU A 14 -12.71 0.97 5.21
CA GLU A 14 -11.25 0.92 5.03
C GLU A 14 -10.73 -0.53 5.06
N GLN A 15 -11.20 -1.35 6.00
CA GLN A 15 -10.85 -2.77 6.10
C GLN A 15 -11.33 -3.58 4.90
N ALA A 16 -12.55 -3.34 4.42
CA ALA A 16 -13.09 -4.01 3.23
C ALA A 16 -12.22 -3.76 1.99
N LYS A 17 -11.72 -2.53 1.82
CA LYS A 17 -10.80 -2.18 0.74
C LYS A 17 -9.47 -2.94 0.85
N LEU A 18 -8.88 -2.97 2.05
CA LEU A 18 -7.62 -3.70 2.28
C LEU A 18 -7.82 -5.22 2.07
N ARG A 19 -8.90 -5.79 2.59
CA ARG A 19 -9.28 -7.19 2.39
C ARG A 19 -9.35 -7.54 0.91
N ALA A 20 -10.03 -6.73 0.10
CA ALA A 20 -10.13 -6.97 -1.34
C ALA A 20 -8.76 -6.98 -2.03
N GLN A 21 -7.83 -6.11 -1.63
CA GLN A 21 -6.48 -6.08 -2.18
C GLN A 21 -5.66 -7.31 -1.77
N VAL A 22 -5.74 -7.74 -0.51
CA VAL A 22 -5.06 -8.94 -0.02
C VAL A 22 -5.62 -10.21 -0.69
N GLN A 23 -6.95 -10.30 -0.85
CA GLN A 23 -7.59 -11.40 -1.58
C GLN A 23 -7.18 -11.43 -3.05
N ALA A 24 -7.00 -10.28 -3.70
CA ALA A 24 -6.51 -10.23 -5.08
C ALA A 24 -5.07 -10.79 -5.19
N LEU A 25 -4.19 -10.48 -4.22
CA LEU A 25 -2.85 -11.06 -4.13
C LEU A 25 -2.90 -12.57 -3.87
N GLN A 26 -3.74 -13.01 -2.94
CA GLN A 26 -3.93 -14.44 -2.65
C GLN A 26 -4.47 -15.20 -3.88
N LYS A 27 -5.34 -14.57 -4.67
CA LYS A 27 -5.81 -15.16 -5.93
C LYS A 27 -4.69 -15.29 -6.95
N LEU A 28 -3.86 -14.25 -7.13
CA LEU A 28 -2.70 -14.27 -8.02
C LEU A 28 -1.73 -15.41 -7.66
N LEU A 29 -1.47 -15.58 -6.36
CA LEU A 29 -0.65 -16.68 -5.85
C LEU A 29 -1.18 -18.05 -6.32
N HIS A 30 -2.45 -18.34 -6.04
CA HIS A 30 -3.07 -19.62 -6.36
C HIS A 30 -3.25 -19.86 -7.87
N SER A 31 -3.59 -18.82 -8.65
CA SER A 31 -3.84 -18.98 -10.08
C SER A 31 -2.59 -19.02 -10.93
N THR A 32 -1.51 -18.38 -10.47
CA THR A 32 -0.35 -18.09 -11.31
C THR A 32 0.92 -18.66 -10.74
N PHE A 33 1.27 -18.38 -9.49
CA PHE A 33 2.60 -18.74 -8.97
C PHE A 33 2.70 -20.20 -8.51
N ALA A 34 1.66 -20.74 -7.87
CA ALA A 34 1.69 -22.06 -7.25
C ALA A 34 1.95 -23.23 -8.23
N HIS A 35 1.73 -23.02 -9.53
CA HIS A 35 1.92 -24.04 -10.57
C HIS A 35 3.20 -23.86 -11.39
N GLN A 36 4.01 -22.84 -11.09
CA GLN A 36 5.25 -22.57 -11.83
C GLN A 36 6.45 -23.27 -11.18
N ASN A 37 7.34 -23.80 -12.02
CA ASN A 37 8.61 -24.41 -11.57
C ASN A 37 9.73 -23.38 -11.41
N ALA A 38 9.57 -22.20 -12.01
CA ALA A 38 10.46 -21.07 -11.89
C ALA A 38 9.68 -19.75 -12.00
N LEU A 39 10.18 -18.68 -11.39
CA LEU A 39 9.61 -17.33 -11.49
C LEU A 39 10.68 -16.35 -11.97
N ALA A 40 10.34 -15.55 -12.98
CA ALA A 40 11.20 -14.48 -13.45
C ALA A 40 11.34 -13.39 -12.38
N ALA A 41 12.52 -12.75 -12.31
CA ALA A 41 12.81 -11.68 -11.34
C ALA A 41 11.76 -10.55 -11.36
N GLY A 42 11.19 -10.24 -12.53
CA GLY A 42 10.11 -9.25 -12.67
C GLY A 42 8.80 -9.66 -11.97
N GLN A 43 8.43 -10.94 -12.02
CA GLN A 43 7.24 -11.46 -11.32
C GLN A 43 7.43 -11.40 -9.81
N VAL A 44 8.61 -11.82 -9.34
CA VAL A 44 9.00 -11.77 -7.92
C VAL A 44 9.02 -10.33 -7.41
N GLY A 45 9.68 -9.43 -8.14
CA GLY A 45 9.76 -8.01 -7.81
C GLY A 45 8.38 -7.34 -7.73
N ALA A 46 7.51 -7.59 -8.70
CA ALA A 46 6.15 -7.02 -8.71
C ALA A 46 5.30 -7.51 -7.52
N ALA A 47 5.40 -8.80 -7.18
CA ALA A 47 4.71 -9.36 -6.02
C ALA A 47 5.26 -8.81 -4.70
N CYS A 48 6.59 -8.71 -4.54
CA CYS A 48 7.21 -8.11 -3.35
C CYS A 48 6.84 -6.64 -3.18
N GLU A 49 6.80 -5.86 -4.26
CA GLU A 49 6.36 -4.46 -4.23
C GLU A 49 4.88 -4.33 -3.84
N THR A 50 4.03 -5.26 -4.31
CA THR A 50 2.63 -5.32 -3.92
C THR A 50 2.50 -5.62 -2.42
N VAL A 51 3.22 -6.61 -1.91
CA VAL A 51 3.24 -6.97 -0.49
C VAL A 51 3.74 -5.81 0.37
N LYS A 52 4.83 -5.16 -0.04
CA LYS A 52 5.39 -4.01 0.67
C LYS A 52 4.36 -2.89 0.81
N ARG A 53 3.69 -2.53 -0.29
CA ARG A 53 2.64 -1.51 -0.30
C ARG A 53 1.46 -1.89 0.60
N LEU A 54 1.03 -3.16 0.57
CA LEU A 54 -0.04 -3.64 1.44
C LEU A 54 0.36 -3.59 2.91
N TYR A 55 1.59 -3.98 3.23
CA TYR A 55 2.11 -3.94 4.59
C TYR A 55 2.27 -2.50 5.10
N GLU A 56 2.76 -1.58 4.28
CA GLU A 56 2.84 -0.14 4.61
C GLU A 56 1.45 0.46 4.88
N ASN A 57 0.44 0.08 4.08
CA ASN A 57 -0.95 0.46 4.33
C ASN A 57 -1.48 -0.11 5.66
N CYS A 58 -0.90 -1.18 6.18
CA CYS A 58 -1.24 -1.73 7.49
C CYS A 58 -0.56 -1.03 8.67
N HIS A 59 0.56 -0.32 8.44
CA HIS A 59 1.38 0.25 9.52
C HIS A 59 0.79 1.54 10.11
N TRP A 60 -0.04 2.26 9.36
CA TRP A 60 -0.64 3.53 9.75
C TRP A 60 -2.15 3.45 9.96
N ARG A 61 -2.66 2.27 10.29
CA ARG A 61 -4.11 2.09 10.42
C ARG A 61 -4.63 2.82 11.63
N LYS A 62 -5.74 3.53 11.42
CA LYS A 62 -6.50 4.22 12.47
C LYS A 62 -6.88 3.29 13.64
N ILE A 63 -7.12 2.01 13.35
CA ILE A 63 -7.40 1.00 14.38
C ILE A 63 -6.24 0.90 15.37
N ASP A 64 -5.01 0.83 14.88
CA ASP A 64 -3.82 0.62 15.71
C ASP A 64 -3.40 1.92 16.43
N MET A 65 -3.62 3.07 15.78
CA MET A 65 -3.31 4.38 16.35
C MET A 65 -4.30 4.84 17.42
N PHE A 66 -5.58 4.54 17.26
CA PHE A 66 -6.64 5.15 18.08
C PHE A 66 -7.51 4.14 18.84
N LEU A 67 -7.95 3.05 18.19
CA LEU A 67 -8.83 2.08 18.85
C LEU A 67 -8.08 1.20 19.85
N VAL A 68 -6.95 0.62 19.45
CA VAL A 68 -6.17 -0.29 20.31
C VAL A 68 -5.75 0.41 21.62
N PRO A 69 -5.18 1.63 21.61
CA PRO A 69 -4.86 2.34 22.86
C PRO A 69 -6.09 2.66 23.71
N ALA A 70 -7.20 3.06 23.09
CA ALA A 70 -8.43 3.38 23.81
C ALA A 70 -9.03 2.15 24.50
N ILE A 71 -9.06 1.00 23.82
CA ILE A 71 -9.54 -0.28 24.37
C ILE A 71 -8.64 -0.72 25.53
N ARG A 72 -7.32 -0.68 25.34
CA ARG A 72 -6.34 -1.05 26.37
C ARG A 72 -6.50 -0.21 27.64
N LYS A 73 -6.78 1.09 27.49
CA LYS A 73 -7.07 1.99 28.62
C LYS A 73 -8.40 1.68 29.29
N ALA A 74 -9.42 1.29 28.52
CA ALA A 74 -10.78 1.12 29.01
C ALA A 74 -11.07 -0.27 29.61
N SER A 75 -10.38 -1.33 29.16
CA SER A 75 -10.68 -2.70 29.59
C SER A 75 -9.46 -3.63 29.50
N PRO A 76 -8.84 -3.98 30.64
CA PRO A 76 -7.80 -5.01 30.70
C PRO A 76 -8.29 -6.39 30.23
N ALA A 77 -9.60 -6.66 30.30
CA ALA A 77 -10.18 -7.91 29.82
C ALA A 77 -10.01 -8.10 28.29
N ALA A 78 -9.72 -7.03 27.54
CA ALA A 78 -9.43 -7.10 26.11
C ALA A 78 -7.96 -7.45 25.79
N ASP A 79 -7.06 -7.50 26.78
CA ASP A 79 -5.61 -7.64 26.55
C ASP A 79 -5.26 -8.91 25.76
N ARG A 80 -5.95 -10.03 26.01
CA ARG A 80 -5.71 -11.26 25.26
C ARG A 80 -6.02 -11.09 23.77
N LEU A 81 -7.14 -10.47 23.42
CA LEU A 81 -7.49 -10.17 22.03
C LEU A 81 -6.44 -9.23 21.40
N LEU A 82 -6.01 -8.18 22.12
CA LEU A 82 -5.01 -7.25 21.61
C LEU A 82 -3.66 -7.94 21.35
N LEU A 83 -3.22 -8.81 22.25
CA LEU A 83 -2.01 -9.61 22.07
C LEU A 83 -2.10 -10.53 20.85
N ASP A 84 -3.24 -11.20 20.66
CA ASP A 84 -3.40 -12.05 19.48
C ASP A 84 -3.37 -11.26 18.16
N LEU A 85 -3.94 -10.04 18.14
CA LEU A 85 -3.88 -9.16 16.97
C LEU A 85 -2.44 -8.70 16.69
N GLU A 86 -1.67 -8.42 17.74
CA GLU A 86 -0.24 -8.11 17.63
C GLU A 86 0.57 -9.32 17.12
N GLU A 87 0.25 -10.54 17.57
CA GLU A 87 0.87 -11.78 17.07
C GLU A 87 0.61 -11.97 15.57
N LEU A 88 -0.62 -11.75 15.10
CA LEU A 88 -0.94 -11.77 13.68
C LEU A 88 -0.19 -10.68 12.90
N GLY A 89 -0.03 -9.50 13.49
CA GLY A 89 0.81 -8.43 12.94
C GLY A 89 2.28 -8.82 12.78
N ARG A 90 2.86 -9.47 13.81
CA ARG A 90 4.24 -9.99 13.77
C ARG A 90 4.39 -11.08 12.73
N ALA A 91 3.46 -12.03 12.65
CA ALA A 91 3.49 -13.09 11.63
C ALA A 91 3.47 -12.53 10.20
N ALA A 92 2.66 -11.50 9.94
CA ALA A 92 2.66 -10.81 8.65
C ALA A 92 4.01 -10.10 8.38
N ALA A 93 4.60 -9.44 9.39
CA ALA A 93 5.88 -8.77 9.27
C ALA A 93 7.04 -9.76 8.98
N ASP A 94 7.05 -10.91 9.65
CA ASP A 94 8.05 -11.96 9.42
C ASP A 94 7.98 -12.50 7.99
N ALA A 95 6.76 -12.72 7.48
CA ALA A 95 6.53 -13.14 6.11
C ALA A 95 7.03 -12.10 5.09
N VAL A 96 6.79 -10.80 5.34
CA VAL A 96 7.34 -9.70 4.53
C VAL A 96 8.87 -9.71 4.55
N GLY A 97 9.47 -9.95 5.72
CA GLY A 97 10.93 -10.09 5.86
C GLY A 97 11.50 -11.20 4.97
N VAL A 98 10.84 -12.36 4.91
CA VAL A 98 11.24 -13.45 4.00
C VAL A 98 11.10 -13.01 2.54
N LEU A 99 9.96 -12.43 2.15
CA LEU A 99 9.68 -12.06 0.76
C LEU A 99 10.58 -10.97 0.22
N VAL A 100 10.75 -9.88 0.97
CA VAL A 100 11.43 -8.67 0.49
C VAL A 100 12.93 -8.75 0.72
N VAL A 101 13.38 -9.29 1.86
CA VAL A 101 14.81 -9.30 2.22
C VAL A 101 15.52 -10.53 1.69
N ARG A 102 14.89 -11.72 1.74
CA ARG A 102 15.56 -12.98 1.37
C ARG A 102 15.32 -13.38 -0.08
N LEU A 103 14.13 -13.12 -0.60
CA LEU A 103 13.70 -13.57 -1.94
C LEU A 103 13.54 -12.40 -2.93
N GLY A 104 13.67 -11.16 -2.46
CA GLY A 104 13.39 -9.98 -3.27
C GLY A 104 14.36 -9.82 -4.44
N PHE A 105 13.82 -9.45 -5.60
CA PHE A 105 14.56 -8.98 -6.79
C PHE A 105 15.44 -10.02 -7.50
N GLN A 106 15.30 -11.30 -7.19
CA GLN A 106 16.00 -12.39 -7.86
C GLN A 106 15.03 -13.28 -8.64
N ALA A 107 15.53 -13.94 -9.69
CA ALA A 107 14.80 -15.02 -10.32
C ALA A 107 14.81 -16.24 -9.39
N LEU A 108 13.71 -17.01 -9.41
CA LEU A 108 13.57 -18.23 -8.63
C LEU A 108 13.60 -19.40 -9.61
N ASP A 109 14.77 -20.03 -9.77
CA ASP A 109 15.00 -21.03 -10.83
C ASP A 109 14.70 -22.47 -10.38
N THR A 110 14.29 -22.66 -9.12
CA THR A 110 14.01 -23.98 -8.56
C THR A 110 12.61 -24.04 -7.99
N TYR A 111 11.97 -25.21 -8.13
CA TYR A 111 10.68 -25.49 -7.52
C TYR A 111 10.67 -25.22 -6.01
N ALA A 112 11.76 -25.58 -5.29
CA ALA A 112 11.88 -25.33 -3.86
C ALA A 112 11.84 -23.83 -3.52
N SER A 113 12.54 -23.00 -4.30
CA SER A 113 12.55 -21.54 -4.12
C SER A 113 11.19 -20.90 -4.45
N VAL A 114 10.50 -21.40 -5.48
CA VAL A 114 9.12 -20.97 -5.80
C VAL A 114 8.14 -21.38 -4.70
N ALA A 115 8.25 -22.60 -4.17
CA ALA A 115 7.42 -23.08 -3.09
C ALA A 115 7.63 -22.26 -1.80
N GLN A 116 8.87 -21.93 -1.46
CA GLN A 116 9.18 -21.05 -0.31
C GLN A 116 8.59 -19.65 -0.50
N PHE A 117 8.70 -19.08 -1.69
CA PHE A 117 8.11 -17.79 -2.04
C PHE A 117 6.58 -17.82 -1.90
N CYS A 118 5.94 -18.84 -2.46
CA CYS A 118 4.50 -19.04 -2.38
C CYS A 118 4.03 -19.21 -0.93
N ALA A 119 4.75 -19.98 -0.12
CA ALA A 119 4.44 -20.18 1.29
C ALA A 119 4.53 -18.88 2.10
N ALA A 120 5.55 -18.05 1.83
CA ALA A 120 5.69 -16.76 2.51
C ALA A 120 4.60 -15.75 2.07
N LEU A 121 4.22 -15.74 0.79
CA LEU A 121 3.06 -14.96 0.30
C LEU A 121 1.77 -15.40 0.98
N GLU A 122 1.53 -16.71 1.06
CA GLU A 122 0.34 -17.26 1.70
C GLU A 122 0.31 -16.93 3.20
N ALA A 123 1.44 -17.03 3.89
CA ALA A 123 1.56 -16.68 5.31
C ALA A 123 1.21 -15.20 5.54
N PHE A 124 1.71 -14.29 4.70
CA PHE A 124 1.35 -12.87 4.76
C PHE A 124 -0.16 -12.65 4.55
N CYS A 125 -0.72 -13.21 3.48
CA CYS A 125 -2.14 -13.08 3.15
C CYS A 125 -3.03 -13.62 4.27
N SER A 126 -2.75 -14.84 4.73
CA SER A 126 -3.48 -15.52 5.79
C SER A 126 -3.44 -14.75 7.12
N ALA A 127 -2.26 -14.31 7.57
CA ALA A 127 -2.13 -13.55 8.81
C ALA A 127 -2.89 -12.21 8.74
N THR A 128 -2.78 -11.50 7.61
CA THR A 128 -3.46 -10.22 7.40
C THR A 128 -4.99 -10.39 7.34
N LEU A 129 -5.49 -11.36 6.58
CA LEU A 129 -6.92 -11.64 6.48
C LEU A 129 -7.52 -12.06 7.83
N LYS A 130 -6.80 -12.91 8.57
CA LYS A 130 -7.24 -13.33 9.91
C LYS A 130 -7.31 -12.14 10.86
N ARG A 131 -6.32 -11.25 10.83
CA ARG A 131 -6.33 -10.03 11.64
C ARG A 131 -7.54 -9.13 11.31
N LEU A 132 -7.81 -8.90 10.03
CA LEU A 132 -8.97 -8.09 9.59
C LEU A 132 -10.30 -8.72 10.02
N GLU A 133 -10.44 -10.04 9.92
CA GLU A 133 -11.63 -10.76 10.39
C GLU A 133 -11.86 -10.55 11.89
N ARG A 134 -10.83 -10.77 12.72
CA ARG A 134 -10.93 -10.62 14.18
C ARG A 134 -11.19 -9.18 14.61
N GLU A 135 -10.65 -8.21 13.89
CA GLU A 135 -10.92 -6.80 14.18
C GLU A 135 -12.41 -6.46 13.98
N GLU A 136 -13.00 -6.87 12.87
CA GLU A 136 -14.42 -6.61 12.59
C GLU A 136 -15.35 -7.37 13.53
N HIS A 137 -15.05 -8.64 13.83
CA HIS A 137 -15.97 -9.52 14.57
C HIS A 137 -15.76 -9.51 16.08
N GLU A 138 -14.58 -9.18 16.57
CA GLU A 138 -14.25 -9.19 18.00
C GLU A 138 -13.87 -7.80 18.50
N LEU A 139 -12.91 -7.12 17.84
CA LEU A 139 -12.40 -5.84 18.33
C LEU A 139 -13.46 -4.74 18.28
N PHE A 140 -14.23 -4.64 17.20
CA PHE A 140 -15.23 -3.58 17.04
C PHE A 140 -16.39 -3.71 18.05
N PRO A 141 -16.96 -4.90 18.30
CA PRO A 141 -17.89 -5.08 19.40
C PRO A 141 -17.31 -4.70 20.76
N VAL A 142 -16.07 -5.10 21.06
CA VAL A 142 -15.38 -4.72 22.30
C VAL A 142 -15.25 -3.21 22.40
N ALA A 143 -14.73 -2.54 21.35
CA ALA A 143 -14.59 -1.09 21.29
C ALA A 143 -15.90 -0.37 21.59
N ARG A 144 -17.00 -0.83 20.97
CA ARG A 144 -18.33 -0.27 21.16
C ARG A 144 -18.84 -0.41 22.60
N ALA A 145 -18.50 -1.51 23.27
CA ALA A 145 -18.95 -1.79 24.62
C ALA A 145 -18.15 -1.03 25.69
N VAL A 146 -16.83 -0.88 25.51
CA VAL A 146 -15.94 -0.39 26.58
C VAL A 146 -15.56 1.08 26.45
N ILE A 147 -15.59 1.66 25.25
CA ILE A 147 -15.20 3.05 25.02
C ILE A 147 -16.40 3.97 25.33
N SER A 148 -16.17 4.97 26.19
CA SER A 148 -17.18 5.96 26.55
C SER A 148 -17.51 6.90 25.39
N GLY A 149 -18.65 7.60 25.47
CA GLY A 149 -19.08 8.44 24.34
C GLY A 149 -18.26 9.69 24.11
N GLU A 150 -17.74 10.27 25.19
CA GLU A 150 -16.76 11.36 25.10
C GLU A 150 -15.46 10.87 24.45
N ALA A 151 -14.96 9.69 24.84
CA ALA A 151 -13.77 9.11 24.23
C ALA A 151 -13.98 8.80 22.74
N TRP A 152 -15.15 8.29 22.34
CA TRP A 152 -15.49 8.12 20.92
C TRP A 152 -15.47 9.43 20.13
N PHE A 153 -15.91 10.53 20.75
CA PHE A 153 -15.86 11.84 20.11
C PHE A 153 -14.42 12.31 19.90
N SER A 154 -13.56 12.20 20.92
CA SER A 154 -12.13 12.51 20.80
C SER A 154 -11.45 11.68 19.71
N ILE A 155 -11.67 10.36 19.72
CA ILE A 155 -11.13 9.43 18.73
C ILE A 155 -11.56 9.83 17.31
N ALA A 156 -12.84 10.12 17.10
CA ALA A 156 -13.35 10.49 15.79
C ALA A 156 -12.71 11.81 15.28
N ASN A 157 -12.53 12.79 16.17
CA ASN A 157 -11.89 14.04 15.83
C ASN A 157 -10.41 13.86 15.46
N GLU A 158 -9.66 13.04 16.21
CA GLU A 158 -8.27 12.71 15.92
C GLU A 158 -8.11 11.97 14.58
N MET A 159 -9.04 11.06 14.25
CA MET A 159 -9.06 10.37 12.96
C MET A 159 -9.27 11.34 11.79
N LEU A 160 -10.16 12.32 11.94
CA LEU A 160 -10.40 13.34 10.91
C LEU A 160 -9.18 14.25 10.72
N ALA A 161 -8.51 14.64 11.81
CA ALA A 161 -7.28 15.41 11.75
C ALA A 161 -6.15 14.63 11.03
N GLN A 162 -6.05 13.32 11.31
CA GLN A 162 -5.11 12.44 10.62
C GLN A 162 -5.42 12.33 9.13
N ASP A 163 -6.70 12.22 8.76
CA ASP A 163 -7.11 12.21 7.34
C ASP A 163 -6.72 13.51 6.63
N ALA A 164 -6.99 14.66 7.24
CA ALA A 164 -6.60 15.96 6.69
C ALA A 164 -5.08 16.03 6.46
N TYR A 165 -4.29 15.63 7.46
CA TYR A 165 -2.84 15.58 7.37
C TYR A 165 -2.34 14.67 6.23
N VAL A 166 -2.94 13.49 6.07
CA VAL A 166 -2.58 12.55 4.99
C VAL A 166 -2.97 13.11 3.61
N GLN A 167 -4.07 13.86 3.49
CA GLN A 167 -4.46 14.47 2.22
C GLN A 167 -3.52 15.61 1.81
N GLU A 168 -3.11 16.47 2.74
CA GLU A 168 -2.19 17.58 2.48
C GLU A 168 -0.80 17.10 2.04
N ARG A 169 -0.34 15.94 2.53
CA ARG A 169 0.98 15.38 2.19
C ARG A 169 1.00 14.54 0.92
N LYS A 170 -0.16 14.22 0.32
CA LYS A 170 -0.17 13.58 -1.00
C LYS A 170 0.17 14.64 -2.05
N PRO A 171 1.26 14.50 -2.82
CA PRO A 171 1.55 15.43 -3.90
C PRO A 171 0.38 15.43 -4.88
N SER A 172 -0.18 16.62 -5.12
CA SER A 172 -1.29 16.83 -6.04
C SER A 172 -0.96 16.21 -7.40
N ARG A 173 -1.64 15.12 -7.76
CA ARG A 173 -1.53 14.42 -9.06
C ARG A 173 -1.88 15.30 -10.28
N GLN A 174 -2.21 16.57 -10.08
CA GLN A 174 -2.63 17.51 -11.12
C GLN A 174 -1.48 18.28 -11.81
N ALA A 175 -0.23 18.20 -11.34
CA ALA A 175 0.86 18.98 -11.93
C ALA A 175 1.51 18.39 -13.21
N ILE A 176 1.21 17.15 -13.60
CA ILE A 176 1.95 16.47 -14.70
C ILE A 176 1.25 16.56 -16.07
N VAL A 177 -0.01 17.01 -16.16
CA VAL A 177 -0.76 17.00 -17.44
C VAL A 177 -0.61 18.31 -18.24
N LEU A 178 -0.12 19.41 -17.66
CA LEU A 178 -0.05 20.70 -18.36
C LEU A 178 1.28 21.03 -19.07
N SER A 179 2.33 20.21 -18.93
CA SER A 179 3.63 20.50 -19.57
C SER A 179 3.88 19.83 -20.93
N ARG A 180 2.88 19.15 -21.51
CA ARG A 180 3.04 18.46 -22.82
C ARG A 180 2.34 19.13 -24.00
N ARG A 181 1.83 20.35 -23.85
CA ARG A 181 1.03 21.02 -24.88
C ARG A 181 1.49 22.44 -25.21
N GLY A 182 2.79 22.61 -25.43
CA GLY A 182 3.35 23.89 -25.87
C GLY A 182 4.75 23.73 -26.42
N ASN A 183 4.89 23.07 -27.58
CA ASN A 183 6.09 23.23 -28.41
C ASN A 183 5.85 22.84 -29.88
N ASP A 184 4.79 23.38 -30.49
CA ASP A 184 4.62 23.34 -31.95
C ASP A 184 4.09 24.70 -32.41
N GLY A 185 4.97 25.56 -32.91
CA GLY A 185 4.59 26.82 -33.53
C GLY A 185 5.72 27.85 -33.61
N GLU A 186 6.06 28.24 -34.84
CA GLU A 186 6.72 29.49 -35.24
C GLU A 186 8.25 29.54 -35.34
N HIS A 187 8.76 29.23 -36.55
CA HIS A 187 9.64 30.17 -37.26
C HIS A 187 9.69 29.87 -38.78
N GLU A 188 8.90 30.62 -39.55
CA GLU A 188 9.06 30.77 -41.00
C GLU A 188 9.32 32.26 -41.33
N ARG A 189 10.44 32.49 -42.05
CA ARG A 189 10.72 33.54 -43.07
C ARG A 189 10.97 34.99 -42.69
N MET A 190 12.13 35.48 -43.16
CA MET A 190 12.39 36.52 -44.21
C MET A 190 13.82 37.06 -44.00
N ASP A 191 14.68 37.51 -44.93
CA ASP A 191 14.75 37.81 -46.37
C ASP A 191 16.28 38.09 -46.61
N GLY A 192 17.03 37.76 -47.67
CA GLY A 192 16.98 38.29 -49.04
C GLY A 192 18.37 38.86 -49.49
N GLY A 193 18.82 38.53 -50.71
CA GLY A 193 19.83 39.27 -51.54
C GLY A 193 21.34 38.99 -51.33
N VAL A 194 22.12 38.29 -52.17
CA VAL A 194 22.57 38.47 -53.59
C VAL A 194 23.85 39.33 -53.78
N GLU A 195 24.95 38.64 -54.15
CA GLU A 195 25.93 38.91 -55.24
C GLU A 195 27.42 39.34 -55.00
N ARG A 196 28.28 38.69 -55.83
CA ARG A 196 29.63 39.01 -56.40
C ARG A 196 30.86 38.44 -55.67
N ARG A 197 31.52 37.39 -56.19
CA ARG A 197 32.39 37.23 -57.40
C ARG A 197 33.84 37.65 -57.13
N PHE A 198 34.79 36.70 -57.15
CA PHE A 198 36.10 36.74 -57.85
C PHE A 198 36.96 35.49 -57.52
N SER A 199 37.24 34.66 -58.53
CA SER A 199 38.45 33.80 -58.65
C SER A 199 39.54 34.60 -59.42
N PRO A 200 40.73 34.10 -59.82
CA PRO A 200 41.39 32.79 -59.62
C PRO A 200 42.92 32.87 -59.29
N HIS A 201 43.61 31.74 -59.02
CA HIS A 201 44.84 31.35 -59.76
C HIS A 201 45.39 29.94 -59.44
N PHE A 202 45.82 29.28 -60.51
CA PHE A 202 46.51 27.98 -60.68
C PHE A 202 47.95 27.88 -60.15
N ALA A 203 48.38 26.66 -59.80
CA ALA A 203 49.64 25.95 -60.16
C ALA A 203 49.74 24.69 -59.25
N HIS A 204 50.12 23.47 -59.64
CA HIS A 204 50.73 22.91 -60.86
C HIS A 204 50.37 21.42 -60.93
#